data_AF-A0A1Q6V108-F1
#
_entry.id   AF-A0A1Q6V108-F1
#
_cell.length_a   1.000
_cell.length_b   1.000
_cell.length_c   1.000
_cell.angle_alpha   90.00
_cell.angle_beta   90.00
_cell.angle_gamma   90.00
#
_symmetry.space_group_name_H-M   'P 1'
#
loop_
_entity.id
_entity.type
_entity.pdbx_description
1 polymer ?
#
loop_
_entity_poly.entity_id
_entity_poly.type
_entity_poly.pdbx_seq_one_letter_code
_entity_poly.pdbx_strand_id
1 'polypeptide(L)'
;MSSGLSATSILNNNIYNGQKQYWEMVKKNYDAQLLSLQSQATDLGTYIQNLSASNPYSPDLQRLQMMANNIAITQQQLQPLVDNAQQHIEIAQQAAQRLGGGGSRGGW
;
A
#
# COMPACT_ATOMS: atom_id res chain seq x y z
N MET A 1 -24.78 24.66 -28.54
CA MET A 1 -23.80 23.54 -28.45
C MET A 1 -23.38 23.40 -26.99
N SER A 2 -23.85 22.36 -26.26
CA SER A 2 -23.60 22.25 -24.80
C SER A 2 -23.43 20.81 -24.27
N SER A 3 -23.43 19.79 -25.13
CA SER A 3 -23.34 18.39 -24.69
C SER A 3 -21.89 17.90 -24.44
N GLY A 4 -20.89 18.55 -25.03
CA GLY A 4 -19.48 18.10 -24.99
C GLY A 4 -18.75 18.29 -23.64
N LEU A 5 -19.19 19.25 -22.81
CA LEU A 5 -18.60 19.48 -21.48
C LEU A 5 -19.07 18.43 -20.46
N SER A 6 -20.29 17.90 -20.63
CA SER A 6 -20.87 16.89 -19.72
C SER A 6 -20.30 15.49 -19.95
N ALA A 7 -20.11 15.07 -21.20
CA ALA A 7 -19.54 13.76 -21.51
C ALA A 7 -18.07 13.66 -21.07
N THR A 8 -17.29 14.72 -21.32
CA THR A 8 -15.89 14.80 -20.89
C THR A 8 -15.76 14.80 -19.36
N SER A 9 -16.63 15.51 -18.63
CA SER A 9 -16.59 15.51 -17.16
C SER A 9 -16.97 14.15 -16.55
N ILE A 10 -17.96 13.46 -17.12
CA ILE A 10 -18.35 12.09 -16.72
C ILE A 10 -17.22 11.10 -16.99
N LEU A 11 -16.62 11.14 -18.18
CA LEU A 11 -15.50 10.28 -18.54
C LEU A 11 -14.31 10.49 -17.61
N ASN A 12 -13.93 11.75 -17.35
CA ASN A 12 -12.83 12.05 -16.45
C ASN A 12 -13.12 11.58 -15.01
N ASN A 13 -14.33 11.80 -14.50
CA ASN A 13 -14.72 11.33 -13.17
C ASN A 13 -14.61 9.78 -13.07
N ASN A 14 -15.08 9.07 -14.09
CA ASN A 14 -14.97 7.61 -14.14
C ASN A 14 -13.51 7.12 -14.18
N ILE A 15 -12.65 7.80 -14.94
CA ILE A 15 -11.22 7.49 -14.98
C ILE A 15 -10.57 7.65 -13.61
N TYR A 16 -10.79 8.78 -12.94
CA TYR A 16 -10.18 9.02 -11.62
C TYR A 16 -10.76 8.09 -10.55
N ASN A 17 -12.05 7.77 -10.59
CA ASN A 17 -12.63 6.78 -9.67
C ASN A 17 -12.05 5.38 -9.92
N GLY A 18 -11.86 4.98 -11.18
CA GLY A 18 -11.22 3.71 -11.52
C GLY A 18 -9.76 3.65 -11.06
N GLN A 19 -9.01 4.73 -11.25
CA GLN A 19 -7.64 4.85 -10.73
C GLN A 19 -7.60 4.74 -9.20
N LYS A 20 -8.50 5.43 -8.50
CA LYS A 20 -8.60 5.36 -7.05
C LYS A 20 -8.84 3.92 -6.57
N GLN A 21 -9.84 3.24 -7.14
CA GLN A 21 -10.17 1.85 -6.79
C GLN A 21 -9.00 0.90 -7.03
N TYR A 22 -8.30 1.06 -8.16
CA TYR A 22 -7.11 0.28 -8.47
C TYR A 22 -6.03 0.46 -7.39
N TRP A 23 -5.71 1.71 -7.05
CA TRP A 23 -4.65 1.99 -6.07
C TRP A 23 -5.05 1.61 -4.64
N GLU A 24 -6.32 1.70 -4.27
CA GLU A 24 -6.83 1.17 -3.00
C GLU A 24 -6.62 -0.35 -2.90
N MET A 25 -6.87 -1.09 -3.98
CA MET A 25 -6.62 -2.53 -4.03
C MET A 25 -5.12 -2.86 -3.94
N VAL A 26 -4.29 -2.11 -4.67
CA VAL A 26 -2.82 -2.26 -4.62
C VAL A 26 -2.31 -2.01 -3.20
N LYS A 27 -2.72 -0.89 -2.58
CA LYS A 27 -2.34 -0.55 -1.20
C LYS A 27 -2.76 -1.66 -0.23
N LYS A 28 -4.02 -2.13 -0.32
CA LYS A 28 -4.53 -3.22 0.52
C LYS A 28 -3.71 -4.50 0.39
N ASN A 29 -3.23 -4.82 -0.80
CA ASN A 29 -2.36 -5.98 -1.01
C ASN A 29 -1.00 -5.80 -0.31
N TYR A 30 -0.36 -4.64 -0.48
CA TYR A 30 0.91 -4.35 0.22
C TYR A 30 0.76 -4.33 1.74
N ASP A 31 -0.33 -3.74 2.26
CA ASP A 31 -0.63 -3.75 3.69
C ASP A 31 -0.80 -5.20 4.22
N ALA A 32 -1.46 -6.07 3.46
CA ALA A 32 -1.61 -7.48 3.82
C ALA A 32 -0.27 -8.25 3.81
N GLN A 33 0.61 -7.95 2.85
CA GLN A 33 1.97 -8.51 2.80
C GLN A 33 2.81 -8.07 4.00
N LEU A 34 2.75 -6.77 4.36
CA LEU A 34 3.42 -6.24 5.55
C LEU A 34 2.94 -6.94 6.83
N LEU A 35 1.63 -7.11 6.99
CA LEU A 35 1.07 -7.80 8.16
C LEU A 35 1.54 -9.27 8.24
N SER A 36 1.56 -9.97 7.12
CA SER A 36 2.05 -11.36 7.05
C SER A 36 3.53 -11.45 7.43
N LEU A 37 4.36 -10.54 6.91
CA LEU A 37 5.79 -10.49 7.25
C LEU A 37 6.01 -10.14 8.72
N GLN A 38 5.20 -9.26 9.30
CA GLN A 38 5.26 -8.93 10.73
C GLN A 38 4.98 -10.16 11.60
N SER A 39 3.94 -10.93 11.27
CA SER A 39 3.65 -12.21 11.96
C SER A 39 4.83 -13.17 11.86
N GLN A 40 5.38 -13.37 10.66
CA GLN A 40 6.53 -14.25 10.43
C GLN A 40 7.77 -13.79 11.22
N ALA A 41 8.01 -12.48 11.30
CA ALA A 41 9.11 -11.92 12.09
C ALA A 41 8.95 -12.21 13.57
N THR A 42 7.73 -12.09 14.12
CA THR A 42 7.43 -12.41 15.52
C THR A 42 7.66 -13.89 15.81
N ASP A 43 7.08 -14.79 15.01
CA ASP A 43 7.20 -16.23 15.22
C ASP A 43 8.66 -16.69 15.12
N LEU A 44 9.38 -16.20 14.10
CA LEU A 44 10.79 -16.50 13.89
C LEU A 44 11.65 -15.95 15.04
N GLY A 45 11.37 -14.74 15.52
CA GLY A 45 12.05 -14.13 16.65
C GLY A 45 11.90 -14.96 17.93
N THR A 46 10.68 -15.40 18.23
CA THR A 46 10.42 -16.30 19.38
C THR A 46 11.15 -17.64 19.22
N TYR A 47 11.14 -18.22 18.02
CA TYR A 47 11.86 -19.47 17.75
C TYR A 47 13.39 -19.31 17.96
N ILE A 48 13.99 -18.24 17.42
CA ILE A 48 15.41 -17.93 17.61
C ILE A 48 15.74 -17.76 19.09
N GLN A 49 14.92 -17.02 19.84
CA GLN A 49 15.11 -16.83 21.29
C GLN A 49 15.11 -18.16 22.03
N ASN A 50 14.11 -19.00 21.80
CA ASN A 50 14.01 -20.31 22.43
C ASN A 50 15.19 -21.22 22.05
N LEU A 51 15.53 -21.29 20.77
CA LEU A 51 16.66 -22.08 20.29
C LEU A 51 17.99 -21.59 20.90
N SER A 52 18.19 -20.28 20.98
CA SER A 52 19.41 -19.71 21.57
C SER A 52 19.54 -20.01 23.07
N ALA A 53 18.40 -20.08 23.79
CA ALA A 53 18.37 -20.42 25.20
C ALA A 53 18.64 -21.92 25.44
N SER A 54 18.14 -22.80 24.58
CA SER A 54 18.32 -24.25 24.71
C SER A 54 19.61 -24.79 24.09
N ASN A 55 20.06 -24.18 22.99
CA ASN A 55 21.22 -24.60 22.20
C ASN A 55 21.89 -23.38 21.52
N PRO A 56 22.72 -22.63 22.28
CA PRO A 56 23.36 -21.40 21.79
C PRO A 56 24.37 -21.62 20.65
N TYR A 57 24.83 -22.86 20.45
CA TYR A 57 25.78 -23.21 19.39
C TYR A 57 25.11 -23.89 18.20
N SER A 58 23.78 -23.85 18.11
CA SER A 58 23.06 -24.42 16.97
C SER A 58 23.52 -23.74 15.67
N PRO A 59 23.97 -24.51 14.66
CA PRO A 59 24.33 -23.95 13.35
C PRO A 59 23.14 -23.30 12.64
N ASP A 60 21.91 -23.65 13.05
CA ASP A 60 20.69 -23.08 12.47
C ASP A 60 20.45 -21.62 12.91
N LEU A 61 21.01 -21.17 14.04
CA LEU A 61 20.82 -19.80 14.53
C LEU A 61 21.25 -18.75 13.51
N GLN A 62 22.37 -18.97 12.82
CA GLN A 62 22.85 -18.05 11.79
C GLN A 62 21.88 -17.98 10.61
N ARG A 63 21.33 -19.12 10.16
CA ARG A 63 20.36 -19.19 9.07
C ARG A 63 19.06 -18.48 9.45
N LEU A 64 18.57 -18.70 10.66
CA LEU A 64 17.35 -18.07 11.17
C LEU A 64 17.52 -16.56 11.33
N GLN A 65 18.68 -16.10 11.80
CA GLN A 65 19.00 -14.67 11.86
C GLN A 65 19.04 -14.04 10.46
N MET A 66 19.61 -14.73 9.46
CA MET A 66 19.54 -14.27 8.07
C MET A 66 18.10 -14.19 7.56
N MET A 67 17.25 -15.17 7.87
CA MET A 67 15.83 -15.13 7.50
C MET A 67 15.12 -13.94 8.16
N ALA A 68 15.37 -13.67 9.44
CA ALA A 68 14.80 -12.52 10.15
C ALA A 68 15.25 -11.19 9.51
N ASN A 69 16.53 -11.08 9.14
CA ASN A 69 17.04 -9.90 8.44
C ASN A 69 16.40 -9.73 7.05
N ASN A 70 16.23 -10.81 6.30
CA ASN A 70 15.55 -10.75 5.00
C ASN A 70 14.10 -10.27 5.13
N ILE A 71 13.37 -10.76 6.14
CA ILE A 71 12.01 -10.29 6.43
C ILE A 71 12.01 -8.78 6.73
N ALA A 72 12.92 -8.30 7.57
CA ALA A 72 13.03 -6.88 7.90
C ALA A 72 13.35 -6.02 6.67
N ILE A 73 14.26 -6.48 5.80
CA ILE A 73 14.59 -5.79 4.54
C ILE A 73 13.37 -5.75 3.62
N THR A 74 12.63 -6.86 3.47
CA THR A 74 11.43 -6.89 2.63
C THR A 74 10.35 -5.95 3.17
N GLN A 75 10.17 -5.87 4.49
CA GLN A 75 9.25 -4.89 5.11
C GLN A 75 9.64 -3.44 4.75
N GLN A 76 10.94 -3.11 4.84
CA GLN A 76 11.44 -1.79 4.47
C GLN A 76 11.23 -1.49 2.98
N GLN A 77 11.36 -2.49 2.11
CA GLN A 77 11.13 -2.34 0.67
C GLN A 77 9.65 -2.18 0.29
N LEU A 78 8.73 -2.75 1.08
CA LEU A 78 7.29 -2.61 0.85
C LEU A 78 6.75 -1.24 1.25
N GLN A 79 7.33 -0.60 2.27
CA GLN A 79 6.86 0.71 2.74
C GLN A 79 6.76 1.78 1.65
N PRO A 80 7.77 2.04 0.79
CA PRO A 80 7.65 3.03 -0.27
C PRO A 80 6.58 2.68 -1.31
N LEU A 81 6.23 1.40 -1.48
CA LEU A 81 5.16 0.97 -2.38
C LEU A 81 3.78 1.28 -1.80
N VAL A 82 3.60 1.11 -0.48
CA VAL A 82 2.41 1.56 0.25
C VAL A 82 2.25 3.07 0.13
N ASP A 83 3.34 3.81 0.37
CA ASP A 83 3.33 5.27 0.30
C ASP A 83 3.03 5.76 -1.12
N ASN A 84 3.61 5.13 -2.14
CA ASN A 84 3.31 5.45 -3.53
C ASN A 84 1.84 5.17 -3.90
N ALA A 85 1.29 4.04 -3.47
CA ALA A 85 -0.13 3.73 -3.68
C ALA A 85 -1.03 4.76 -3.00
N GLN A 86 -0.69 5.18 -1.77
CA GLN A 86 -1.40 6.23 -1.04
C GLN A 86 -1.36 7.58 -1.77
N GLN A 87 -0.20 7.98 -2.30
CA GLN A 87 -0.07 9.20 -3.10
C GLN A 87 -0.99 9.18 -4.34
N HIS A 88 -1.06 8.04 -5.04
CA HIS A 88 -1.92 7.92 -6.21
C HIS A 88 -3.42 7.96 -5.86
N ILE A 89 -3.83 7.39 -4.72
CA ILE A 89 -5.20 7.52 -4.19
C ILE A 89 -5.54 9.00 -3.96
N GLU A 90 -4.63 9.75 -3.33
CA GLU A 90 -4.82 11.17 -3.05
C GLU A 90 -4.92 12.00 -4.33
N ILE A 91 -4.04 11.76 -5.31
CA ILE A 91 -4.08 12.42 -6.62
C ILE A 91 -5.41 12.16 -7.32
N ALA A 92 -5.85 10.89 -7.37
CA ALA A 92 -7.10 10.50 -8.01
C ALA A 92 -8.30 11.15 -7.30
N GLN A 93 -8.31 11.18 -5.97
CA GLN A 93 -9.36 11.82 -5.18
C GLN A 93 -9.42 13.33 -5.39
N GLN A 94 -8.27 14.03 -5.40
CA GLN A 94 -8.21 15.47 -5.67
C GLN A 94 -8.68 15.79 -7.09
N ALA A 95 -8.30 14.98 -8.08
CA ALA A 95 -8.72 15.18 -9.46
C ALA A 95 -10.23 14.99 -9.65
N ALA A 96 -10.81 13.95 -9.04
CA ALA A 96 -12.26 13.72 -9.04
C ALA A 96 -13.03 14.88 -8.38
N GLN A 97 -12.53 15.41 -7.25
CA GLN A 97 -13.13 16.56 -6.56
C GLN A 97 -13.11 17.85 -7.39
N ARG A 98 -12.00 18.15 -8.07
CA ARG A 98 -11.88 19.32 -8.95
C ARG A 98 -12.88 19.27 -10.11
N LEU A 99 -13.16 18.07 -10.62
CA LEU A 99 -14.10 17.87 -11.73
C LEU A 99 -15.56 17.80 -11.27
N GLY A 100 -15.82 17.26 -10.07
CA GLY A 100 -17.15 17.24 -9.46
C GLY A 100 -17.61 18.59 -8.90
N GLY A 101 -16.67 19.45 -8.48
CA GLY A 101 -16.94 20.76 -7.88
C GLY A 101 -17.10 21.94 -8.86
N GLY A 102 -16.89 21.71 -10.16
CA GLY A 102 -16.92 22.77 -11.19
C GLY A 102 -18.31 23.31 -11.57
N GLY A 103 -19.39 22.80 -10.97
CA GLY A 103 -20.78 23.14 -11.34
C GLY A 103 -21.44 24.28 -10.54
N SER A 104 -20.77 24.89 -9.55
CA SER A 104 -21.37 25.93 -8.68
C SER A 104 -20.70 27.32 -8.80
N ARG A 105 -20.38 27.74 -10.02
CA ARG A 105 -20.03 29.15 -10.31
C ARG A 105 -20.74 29.62 -11.59
N GLY A 106 -22.06 29.66 -11.52
CA GLY A 106 -22.93 30.26 -12.53
C GLY A 106 -24.09 30.94 -11.82
N GLY A 107 -23.80 32.06 -11.18
CA GLY A 107 -24.78 32.90 -10.52
C GLY A 107 -24.19 34.28 -10.36
N TRP A 108 -24.39 35.12 -11.37
CA TRP A 108 -24.73 36.55 -11.39
C TRP A 108 -25.00 36.93 -12.85
#